data_AF-A0A4Y3WH19-F1
#
_entry.id   AF-A0A4Y3WH19-F1
#
_cell.length_a   1.000
_cell.length_b   1.000
_cell.length_c   1.000
_cell.angle_alpha   90.00
_cell.angle_beta   90.00
_cell.angle_gamma   90.00
#
_symmetry.space_group_name_H-M   'P 1'
#
loop_
_entity.id
_entity.type
_entity.pdbx_description
1 polymer ?
#
loop_
_entity_poly.entity_id
_entity_poly.type
_entity_poly.pdbx_seq_one_letter_code
_entity_poly.pdbx_strand_id
1 'polypeptide(L)'
;MNETSLHERSANALVDNAVNDGFQISISSGDKTVVSRSRNSAEIIKAMFHTDMDTLTLNVEERRVGIVTLMYDTEKPGIEVIGDHTDIPHINRLVEHTMKEFEK
;
A
#
# COMPACT_ATOMS: atom_id res chain seq x y z
N MET A 1 24.10 5.11 -4.77
CA MET A 1 22.63 4.96 -4.88
C MET A 1 22.30 3.65 -4.22
N ASN A 2 21.64 3.68 -3.06
CA ASN A 2 21.14 2.43 -2.47
C ASN A 2 20.06 1.91 -3.41
N GLU A 3 20.17 0.65 -3.81
CA GLU A 3 19.10 -0.03 -4.54
C GLU A 3 17.87 -0.03 -3.64
N THR A 4 16.78 0.62 -4.08
CA THR A 4 15.48 0.58 -3.43
C THR A 4 15.07 -0.88 -3.27
N SER A 5 14.72 -1.30 -2.05
CA SER A 5 14.43 -2.70 -1.77
C SER A 5 13.24 -3.17 -2.62
N LEU A 6 13.16 -4.47 -2.90
CA LEU A 6 11.99 -5.03 -3.57
C LEU A 6 10.69 -4.74 -2.80
N HIS A 7 10.81 -4.62 -1.46
CA HIS A 7 9.69 -4.25 -0.60
C HIS A 7 9.20 -2.84 -0.89
N GLU A 8 10.13 -1.88 -0.91
CA GLU A 8 9.85 -0.48 -1.23
C GLU A 8 9.25 -0.34 -2.64
N ARG A 9 9.79 -1.05 -3.63
CA ARG A 9 9.28 -1.02 -5.00
C ARG A 9 7.84 -1.53 -5.10
N SER A 10 7.54 -2.64 -4.42
CA SER A 10 6.20 -3.26 -4.48
C SER A 10 5.15 -2.39 -3.77
N ALA A 11 5.50 -1.82 -2.62
CA ALA A 11 4.62 -0.93 -1.88
C ALA A 11 4.35 0.39 -2.64
N ASN A 12 5.38 0.97 -3.27
CA ASN A 12 5.22 2.17 -4.09
C ASN A 12 4.31 1.90 -5.30
N ALA A 13 4.49 0.77 -5.97
CA ALA A 13 3.63 0.35 -7.08
C ALA A 13 2.17 0.17 -6.63
N LEU A 14 1.94 -0.42 -5.45
CA LEU A 14 0.58 -0.53 -4.90
C LEU A 14 -0.07 0.84 -4.71
N VAL A 15 0.66 1.81 -4.13
CA VAL A 15 0.15 3.17 -3.92
C VAL A 15 -0.18 3.83 -5.24
N ASP A 16 0.72 3.76 -6.22
CA ASP A 16 0.51 4.36 -7.53
C ASP A 16 -0.68 3.72 -8.25
N ASN A 17 -0.78 2.39 -8.24
CA ASN A 17 -1.92 1.67 -8.81
C ASN A 17 -3.23 2.04 -8.12
N ALA A 18 -3.25 2.14 -6.78
CA ALA A 18 -4.45 2.52 -6.03
C ALA A 18 -4.89 3.96 -6.36
N VAL A 19 -3.96 4.91 -6.42
CA VAL A 19 -4.26 6.29 -6.80
C VAL A 19 -4.77 6.38 -8.24
N ASN A 20 -4.16 5.62 -9.17
CA ASN A 20 -4.58 5.55 -10.57
C ASN A 20 -5.98 4.93 -10.73
N ASP A 21 -6.34 3.96 -9.89
CA ASP A 21 -7.68 3.37 -9.81
C ASP A 21 -8.71 4.32 -9.15
N GLY A 22 -8.28 5.51 -8.73
CA GLY A 22 -9.14 6.57 -8.21
C GLY A 22 -9.32 6.55 -6.69
N PHE A 23 -8.61 5.66 -5.98
CA PHE A 23 -8.67 5.63 -4.52
C PHE A 23 -8.01 6.86 -3.90
N GLN A 24 -8.53 7.24 -2.73
CA GLN A 24 -7.90 8.13 -1.77
C GLN A 24 -7.32 7.28 -0.64
N ILE A 25 -6.08 7.51 -0.28
CA ILE A 25 -5.38 6.70 0.71
C ILE A 25 -5.25 7.47 2.02
N SER A 26 -5.58 6.81 3.12
CA SER A 26 -5.19 7.24 4.46
C SER A 26 -4.18 6.27 5.05
N ILE A 27 -3.18 6.79 5.74
CA ILE A 27 -2.21 6.01 6.50
C ILE A 27 -2.37 6.37 7.98
N SER A 28 -2.42 5.35 8.82
CA SER A 28 -2.41 5.50 10.28
C SER A 28 -1.14 4.89 10.85
N SER A 29 -0.56 5.59 11.83
CA SER A 29 0.55 5.12 12.65
C SER A 29 0.11 5.16 14.11
N GLY A 30 -0.18 3.99 14.68
CA GLY A 30 -0.87 3.88 15.98
C GLY A 30 -2.22 4.58 15.95
N ASP A 31 -2.48 5.45 16.94
CA ASP A 31 -3.73 6.21 17.06
C ASP A 31 -3.79 7.48 16.18
N LYS A 32 -2.74 7.76 15.38
CA LYS A 32 -2.65 8.98 14.58
C LYS A 32 -2.74 8.68 13.10
N THR A 33 -3.66 9.36 12.43
CA THR A 33 -3.66 9.45 10.97
C THR A 33 -2.56 10.41 10.52
N VAL A 34 -1.56 9.90 9.81
CA VAL A 34 -0.43 10.68 9.26
C VAL A 34 -0.72 11.23 7.88
N VAL A 35 -1.50 10.50 7.08
CA VAL A 35 -2.02 10.95 5.78
C VAL A 35 -3.52 10.67 5.76
N SER A 36 -4.34 11.65 5.39
CA SER A 36 -5.79 11.52 5.36
C SER A 36 -6.33 11.72 3.94
N ARG A 37 -6.85 10.64 3.34
CA ARG A 37 -7.54 10.60 2.04
C ARG A 37 -6.78 11.33 0.92
N SER A 38 -5.47 11.17 0.86
CA SER A 38 -4.64 11.80 -0.16
C SER A 38 -4.66 11.01 -1.47
N ARG A 39 -4.44 11.71 -2.58
CA ARG A 39 -4.12 11.14 -3.90
C ARG A 39 -2.69 11.46 -4.32
N ASN A 40 -1.91 12.12 -3.45
CA ASN A 40 -0.54 12.47 -3.75
C ASN A 40 0.36 11.27 -3.38
N SER A 41 0.70 10.43 -4.37
CA SER A 41 1.55 9.26 -4.15
C SER A 41 2.84 9.59 -3.40
N ALA A 42 3.49 10.74 -3.70
CA ALA A 42 4.72 11.13 -3.05
C ALA A 42 4.54 11.44 -1.55
N GLU A 43 3.40 12.03 -1.17
CA GLU A 43 3.05 12.26 0.24
C GLU A 43 2.78 10.94 0.96
N ILE A 44 2.03 10.04 0.31
CA ILE A 44 1.64 8.73 0.85
C ILE A 44 2.90 7.88 1.07
N ILE A 45 3.74 7.71 0.04
CA ILE A 45 4.99 6.94 0.09
C ILE A 45 5.94 7.49 1.16
N LYS A 46 6.03 8.81 1.30
CA LYS A 46 6.88 9.44 2.32
C LYS A 46 6.41 9.11 3.75
N ALA A 47 5.12 8.85 3.95
CA ALA A 47 4.54 8.51 5.24
C ALA A 47 4.58 7.00 5.56
N MET A 48 5.04 6.18 4.61
CA MET A 48 5.23 4.74 4.78
C MET A 48 6.63 4.42 5.32
N PHE A 49 6.86 3.17 5.70
CA PHE A 49 8.15 2.64 6.17
C PHE A 49 8.68 3.28 7.46
N HIS A 50 7.82 3.91 8.25
CA HIS A 50 8.18 4.41 9.57
C HIS A 50 8.16 3.32 10.64
N THR A 51 7.52 2.18 10.35
CA THR A 51 7.52 0.97 11.17
C THR A 51 7.61 -0.26 10.25
N ASP A 52 7.66 -1.45 10.83
CA ASP A 52 7.75 -2.72 10.09
C ASP A 52 6.45 -3.09 9.34
N MET A 53 5.37 -2.34 9.58
CA MET A 53 4.08 -2.55 8.95
C MET A 53 3.36 -1.22 8.69
N ASP A 54 2.68 -1.10 7.56
CA ASP A 54 1.76 0.01 7.29
C ASP A 54 0.35 -0.49 7.04
N THR A 55 -0.64 0.30 7.46
CA THR A 55 -2.06 0.03 7.15
C THR A 55 -2.58 1.15 6.26
N LEU A 56 -2.84 0.82 4.99
CA LEU A 56 -3.43 1.74 4.02
C LEU A 56 -4.95 1.56 4.02
N THR A 57 -5.67 2.60 4.40
CA THR A 57 -7.12 2.64 4.21
C THR A 57 -7.42 3.21 2.84
N LEU A 58 -8.09 2.42 2.00
CA LEU A 58 -8.56 2.82 0.68
C LEU A 58 -9.95 3.42 0.80
N ASN A 59 -10.12 4.62 0.25
CA ASN A 59 -11.36 5.40 0.30
C ASN A 59 -11.78 5.78 -1.11
N VAL A 60 -13.09 5.93 -1.31
CA VAL A 60 -13.68 6.60 -2.46
C VAL A 60 -14.56 7.70 -1.89
N GLU A 61 -14.23 8.94 -2.23
CA GLU A 61 -14.86 10.13 -1.64
C GLU A 61 -14.78 10.08 -0.10
N GLU A 62 -15.92 10.17 0.59
CA GLU A 62 -15.97 10.15 2.05
C GLU A 62 -16.08 8.74 2.66
N ARG A 63 -16.08 7.70 1.81
CA ARG A 63 -16.36 6.33 2.24
C ARG A 63 -15.10 5.46 2.19
N ARG A 64 -14.82 4.78 3.30
CA ARG A 64 -13.87 3.68 3.35
C ARG A 64 -14.38 2.51 2.52
N VAL A 65 -13.56 2.03 1.58
CA VAL A 65 -13.83 0.89 0.71
C VAL A 65 -13.12 -0.37 1.21
N GLY A 66 -11.93 -0.23 1.77
CA GLY A 66 -11.23 -1.34 2.41
C GLY A 66 -9.88 -0.94 2.97
N ILE A 67 -9.09 -1.94 3.34
CA ILE A 67 -7.74 -1.80 3.87
C ILE A 67 -6.80 -2.74 3.13
N VAL A 68 -5.56 -2.30 2.97
CA VAL A 68 -4.40 -3.15 2.64
C VAL A 68 -3.35 -2.97 3.73
N THR A 69 -2.84 -4.07 4.25
CA THR A 69 -1.75 -4.11 5.23
C THR A 69 -0.47 -4.51 4.53
N LEU A 70 0.58 -3.72 4.72
CA LEU A 70 1.91 -3.98 4.20
C LEU A 70 2.85 -4.37 5.32
N MET A 71 3.65 -5.41 5.13
CA MET A 71 4.63 -5.91 6.09
C MET A 71 6.01 -5.92 5.44
N TYR A 72 6.99 -5.29 6.10
CA TYR A 72 8.33 -5.11 5.56
C TYR A 72 9.38 -5.99 6.23
N ASP A 73 9.13 -6.42 7.47
CA ASP A 73 9.99 -7.30 8.25
C ASP A 73 9.52 -8.76 8.16
N THR A 74 9.56 -9.32 6.96
CA THR A 74 9.35 -10.76 6.79
C THR A 74 10.67 -11.42 6.41
N GLU A 75 11.12 -12.39 7.22
CA GLU A 75 12.32 -13.20 6.94
C GLU A 75 12.15 -14.12 5.71
N LYS A 76 10.98 -14.07 5.07
CA LYS A 76 10.67 -14.90 3.90
C LYS A 76 11.35 -14.34 2.66
N PRO A 77 12.11 -15.14 1.91
CA PRO A 77 12.57 -14.74 0.57
C PRO A 77 11.36 -14.68 -0.37
N GLY A 78 10.84 -13.48 -0.64
CA GLY A 78 9.70 -13.30 -1.53
C GLY A 78 9.09 -11.90 -1.53
N ILE A 79 8.20 -11.66 -2.48
CA ILE A 79 7.49 -10.39 -2.79
C ILE A 79 6.31 -10.13 -1.83
N GLU A 80 6.18 -10.87 -0.72
CA GLU A 80 5.02 -10.79 0.19
C GLU A 80 5.04 -9.53 1.08
N VAL A 81 5.12 -8.35 0.47
CA VAL A 81 4.91 -7.06 1.12
C VAL A 81 3.43 -6.90 1.48
N ILE A 82 2.54 -7.33 0.61
CA ILE A 82 1.09 -7.28 0.85
C ILE A 82 0.74 -8.45 1.76
N GLY A 83 0.53 -8.16 3.04
CA GLY A 83 0.29 -9.16 4.07
C GLY A 83 -1.17 -9.59 4.17
N ASP A 84 -2.08 -8.62 4.15
CA ASP A 84 -3.53 -8.83 4.22
C ASP A 84 -4.25 -7.70 3.49
N HIS A 85 -5.45 -7.97 3.00
CA HIS A 85 -6.29 -6.96 2.38
C HIS A 85 -7.77 -7.32 2.48
N THR A 86 -8.63 -6.30 2.40
CA THR A 86 -10.07 -6.51 2.37
C THR A 86 -10.48 -7.30 1.12
N ASP A 87 -11.05 -8.49 1.32
CA ASP A 87 -11.47 -9.40 0.25
C ASP A 87 -12.72 -8.92 -0.48
N ILE A 88 -12.51 -8.00 -1.43
CA ILE A 88 -13.55 -7.51 -2.35
C ILE A 88 -12.99 -7.39 -3.77
N PRO A 89 -13.83 -7.55 -4.83
CA PRO A 89 -13.35 -7.64 -6.21
C PRO A 89 -12.49 -6.47 -6.71
N HIS A 90 -12.68 -5.27 -6.17
CA HIS A 90 -11.88 -4.11 -6.56
C HIS A 90 -10.49 -4.13 -5.93
N ILE A 91 -10.38 -4.51 -4.65
CA ILE A 91 -9.09 -4.54 -3.94
C ILE A 91 -8.28 -5.78 -4.37
N ASN A 92 -8.94 -6.92 -4.57
CA ASN A 92 -8.28 -8.11 -5.09
C ASN A 92 -7.61 -7.84 -6.45
N ARG A 93 -8.31 -7.14 -7.36
CA ARG A 93 -7.74 -6.76 -8.66
C ARG A 93 -6.55 -5.83 -8.53
N LEU A 94 -6.61 -4.84 -7.65
CA LEU A 94 -5.49 -3.93 -7.36
C LEU A 94 -4.26 -4.69 -6.86
N VAL A 95 -4.45 -5.61 -5.91
CA VAL A 95 -3.38 -6.44 -5.33
C VAL A 95 -2.79 -7.37 -6.40
N GLU A 96 -3.63 -8.12 -7.11
CA GLU A 96 -3.20 -9.02 -8.19
C GLU A 96 -2.43 -8.29 -9.29
N HIS A 97 -2.93 -7.11 -9.70
CA HIS A 97 -2.26 -6.28 -10.71
C HIS A 97 -0.87 -5.88 -10.23
N THR A 98 -0.77 -5.40 -8.99
CA THR A 98 0.50 -5.00 -8.40
C THR A 98 1.48 -6.18 -8.29
N MET A 99 1.02 -7.35 -7.82
CA MET A 99 1.90 -8.52 -7.67
C MET A 99 2.46 -9.00 -9.02
N LYS A 100 1.65 -9.02 -10.07
CA LYS A 100 2.07 -9.43 -11.43
C LYS A 100 3.20 -8.58 -12.00
N GLU A 101 3.36 -7.33 -11.57
CA GLU A 101 4.47 -6.48 -12.01
C GLU A 101 5.84 -6.98 -11.55
N PHE A 102 5.88 -7.80 -10.49
CA PHE A 102 7.09 -8.25 -9.83
C PHE A 102 7.34 -9.77 -9.94
N GLU A 103 6.42 -10.55 -10.51
CA GLU A 103 6.56 -12.00 -10.77
C GLU A 103 7.51 -12.36 -11.94
N LYS A 104 8.64 -11.66 -12.10
CA LYS A 104 9.61 -11.92 -13.19
C LYS A 104 10.69 -12.94 -12.84
#